data_AF-A0AA47M4N1-F1
#
_entry.id   AF-A0AA47M4N1-F1
#
_cell.length_a   1.000
_cell.length_b   1.000
_cell.length_c   1.000
_cell.angle_alpha   90.00
_cell.angle_beta   90.00
_cell.angle_gamma   90.00
#
_symmetry.space_group_name_H-M   'P 1'
#
loop_
_entity.id
_entity.type
_entity.pdbx_description
1 polymer ?
#
loop_
_entity_poly.entity_id
_entity_poly.type
_entity_poly.pdbx_seq_one_letter_code
_entity_poly.pdbx_strand_id
1 'polypeptide(L)'
;MGHDEGKESLNRGNYLELLSLLSDYDADLRNHLATATVFTGTSGKIQNDIINAVADVLNDAIKKEIDQTKFVAVMVDETTDQHSSAVICTQVCN
;
A
#
# COMPACT_ATOMS: atom_id res chain seq x y z
N MET A 1 14.78 -15.16 1.41
CA MET A 1 13.50 -15.15 2.15
C MET A 1 12.42 -14.94 1.10
N GLY A 2 11.44 -15.86 1.03
CA GLY A 2 10.72 -16.22 -0.19
C GLY A 2 9.81 -15.14 -0.78
N HIS A 3 9.98 -14.88 -2.08
CA HIS A 3 9.00 -14.26 -2.97
C HIS A 3 8.27 -15.35 -3.73
N ASP A 4 7.48 -16.18 -3.03
CA ASP A 4 6.58 -17.10 -3.71
C ASP A 4 5.20 -16.45 -3.77
N GLU A 5 4.83 -15.89 -4.91
CA GLU A 5 3.47 -15.36 -5.17
C GLU A 5 2.57 -16.46 -5.80
N GLY A 6 2.97 -17.72 -5.64
CA GLY A 6 2.25 -18.88 -6.15
C GLY A 6 0.82 -18.95 -5.62
N LYS A 7 -0.08 -19.60 -6.36
CA LYS A 7 -1.48 -19.76 -5.94
C LYS A 7 -1.63 -20.47 -4.59
N GLU A 8 -0.65 -21.29 -4.22
CA GLU A 8 -0.57 -22.06 -2.97
C GLU A 8 0.34 -21.38 -1.91
N SER A 9 0.83 -20.17 -2.18
CA SER A 9 1.66 -19.44 -1.24
C SER A 9 0.83 -18.92 -0.07
N LEU A 10 1.36 -19.07 1.14
CA LEU A 10 0.82 -18.46 2.35
C LEU A 10 0.88 -16.92 2.33
N ASN A 11 1.72 -16.33 1.47
CA ASN A 11 1.85 -14.89 1.31
C ASN A 11 1.91 -14.53 -0.18
N ARG A 12 0.74 -14.31 -0.78
CA ARG A 12 0.59 -13.94 -2.19
C ARG A 12 0.94 -12.49 -2.48
N GLY A 13 1.38 -11.74 -1.46
CA GLY A 13 1.66 -10.31 -1.55
C GLY A 13 0.40 -9.46 -1.44
N ASN A 14 0.55 -8.26 -0.87
CA ASN A 14 -0.54 -7.36 -0.54
C ASN A 14 -1.44 -7.01 -1.75
N TYR A 15 -0.84 -6.91 -2.94
CA TYR A 15 -1.58 -6.57 -4.15
C TYR A 15 -2.55 -7.68 -4.57
N LEU A 16 -2.10 -8.95 -4.58
CA LEU A 16 -2.98 -10.06 -4.99
C LEU A 16 -4.10 -10.29 -3.98
N GLU A 17 -3.83 -10.14 -2.69
CA GLU A 17 -4.86 -10.23 -1.64
C GLU A 17 -5.90 -9.12 -1.77
N LEU A 18 -5.45 -7.87 -2.00
CA LEU A 18 -6.35 -6.74 -2.23
C LEU A 18 -7.16 -6.92 -3.52
N LEU A 19 -6.53 -7.39 -4.60
CA LEU A 19 -7.21 -7.65 -5.87
C LEU A 19 -8.27 -8.74 -5.73
N SER A 20 -7.99 -9.79 -4.96
CA SER A 20 -8.98 -10.83 -4.62
C SER A 20 -10.13 -10.25 -3.83
N LEU A 21 -9.84 -9.46 -2.79
CA LEU A 21 -10.85 -8.80 -1.97
C LEU A 21 -11.75 -7.90 -2.82
N LEU A 22 -11.18 -7.07 -3.70
CA LEU A 22 -11.94 -6.19 -4.59
C LEU A 22 -12.85 -6.99 -5.53
N SER A 23 -12.38 -8.15 -6.01
CA SER A 23 -13.20 -9.02 -6.86
C SER A 23 -14.39 -9.66 -6.13
N ASP A 24 -14.35 -9.78 -4.81
CA ASP A 24 -15.50 -10.27 -4.04
C ASP A 24 -16.63 -9.23 -4.00
N TYR A 25 -16.31 -7.94 -4.11
CA TYR A 25 -17.28 -6.85 -4.12
C TYR A 25 -17.71 -6.43 -5.53
N ASP A 26 -16.85 -6.64 -6.55
CA ASP A 26 -17.12 -6.24 -7.93
C ASP A 26 -17.24 -7.47 -8.85
N ALA A 27 -18.48 -7.73 -9.27
CA ALA A 27 -18.81 -8.88 -10.12
C ALA A 27 -18.16 -8.80 -11.51
N ASP A 28 -17.98 -7.59 -12.06
CA ASP A 28 -17.35 -7.38 -13.37
C ASP A 28 -15.85 -7.63 -13.27
N LEU A 29 -15.21 -7.14 -12.19
CA LEU A 29 -13.81 -7.42 -11.89
C LEU A 29 -13.59 -8.93 -11.71
N ARG A 30 -14.44 -9.61 -10.94
CA ARG A 30 -14.37 -11.07 -10.78
C ARG A 30 -14.50 -11.81 -12.09
N ASN A 31 -15.46 -11.42 -12.92
CA ASN A 31 -15.64 -12.02 -14.24
C ASN A 31 -14.41 -11.77 -15.13
N HIS A 32 -13.85 -10.57 -15.10
CA HIS A 32 -12.63 -10.23 -15.82
C HIS A 32 -11.46 -11.10 -15.35
N LEU A 33 -11.20 -11.20 -14.05
CA LEU A 33 -10.09 -12.02 -13.53
C LEU A 33 -10.25 -13.51 -13.86
N ALA A 34 -11.48 -14.01 -13.94
CA ALA A 34 -11.75 -15.41 -14.31
C ALA A 34 -11.63 -15.68 -15.81
N THR A 35 -11.88 -14.68 -16.67
CA THR A 35 -11.99 -14.87 -18.13
C THR A 35 -10.83 -14.24 -18.92
N ALA A 36 -10.03 -13.37 -18.29
CA ALA A 36 -8.97 -12.65 -18.95
C ALA A 36 -7.86 -13.59 -19.44
N THR A 37 -7.63 -13.59 -20.75
CA THR A 37 -6.55 -14.35 -21.40
C THR A 37 -5.34 -13.49 -21.75
N VAL A 38 -5.50 -12.17 -21.78
CA VAL A 38 -4.47 -11.23 -22.25
C VAL A 38 -3.89 -10.40 -21.11
N PHE A 39 -4.72 -9.95 -20.17
CA PHE A 39 -4.28 -9.08 -19.08
C PHE A 39 -5.07 -9.41 -17.80
N THR A 40 -4.39 -10.02 -16.83
CA THR A 40 -4.92 -10.24 -15.49
C THR A 40 -4.44 -9.19 -14.50
N GLY A 41 -3.45 -8.37 -14.89
CA GLY A 41 -2.82 -7.39 -14.01
C GLY A 41 -1.97 -7.99 -12.89
N THR A 42 -1.67 -9.30 -12.92
CA THR A 42 -1.00 -10.01 -11.82
C THR A 42 0.48 -10.29 -12.04
N SER A 43 1.07 -9.89 -13.17
CA SER A 43 2.53 -10.00 -13.36
C SER A 43 3.25 -9.05 -12.41
N GLY A 44 4.33 -9.49 -11.75
CA GLY A 44 5.08 -8.65 -10.80
C GLY A 44 5.48 -7.27 -11.35
N LYS A 45 5.76 -7.14 -12.66
CA LYS A 45 6.00 -5.82 -13.28
C LYS A 45 4.74 -4.93 -13.21
N ILE A 46 3.61 -5.46 -13.65
CA ILE A 46 2.33 -4.74 -13.64
C ILE A 46 1.89 -4.42 -12.22
N GLN A 47 2.05 -5.37 -11.28
CA GLN A 47 1.77 -5.14 -9.87
C GLN A 47 2.56 -3.93 -9.35
N ASN A 48 3.89 -3.90 -9.56
CA ASN A 48 4.73 -2.79 -9.13
C ASN A 48 4.37 -1.47 -9.82
N ASP A 49 4.07 -1.49 -11.12
CA ASP A 49 3.68 -0.29 -11.87
C ASP A 49 2.38 0.32 -11.28
N ILE A 50 1.38 -0.50 -10.96
CA ILE A 50 0.12 -0.05 -10.34
C ILE A 50 0.35 0.43 -8.90
N ILE A 51 1.12 -0.31 -8.10
CA ILE A 51 1.45 0.08 -6.73
C ILE A 51 2.12 1.45 -6.71
N ASN A 52 3.10 1.68 -7.58
CA ASN A 52 3.79 2.96 -7.67
C ASN A 52 2.85 4.08 -8.12
N ALA A 53 2.01 3.85 -9.13
CA ALA A 53 1.04 4.85 -9.58
C ALA A 53 0.05 5.26 -8.47
N VAL A 54 -0.44 4.30 -7.69
CA VAL A 54 -1.30 4.58 -6.54
C VAL A 54 -0.52 5.32 -5.44
N ALA A 55 0.71 4.90 -5.16
CA ALA A 55 1.57 5.56 -4.19
C ALA A 55 1.84 7.01 -4.57
N ASP A 56 2.07 7.33 -5.83
CA ASP A 56 2.30 8.69 -6.32
C ASP A 56 1.08 9.58 -6.05
N VAL A 57 -0.12 9.11 -6.41
CA VAL A 57 -1.38 9.86 -6.18
C VAL A 57 -1.62 10.09 -4.68
N LEU A 58 -1.40 9.07 -3.85
CA LEU A 58 -1.56 9.20 -2.40
C LEU A 58 -0.53 10.16 -1.80
N ASN A 59 0.73 10.08 -2.23
CA ASN A 59 1.78 11.00 -1.77
C ASN A 59 1.45 12.45 -2.14
N ASP A 60 0.95 12.69 -3.35
CA ASP A 60 0.58 14.04 -3.78
C ASP A 60 -0.62 14.58 -3.00
N ALA A 61 -1.60 13.73 -2.66
CA ALA A 61 -2.70 14.10 -1.77
C ALA A 61 -2.19 14.46 -0.37
N ILE A 62 -1.35 13.63 0.24
CA ILE A 62 -0.76 13.86 1.57
C ILE A 62 0.06 15.16 1.59
N LYS A 63 0.93 15.38 0.60
CA LYS A 63 1.71 16.62 0.48
C LYS A 63 0.80 17.84 0.42
N LYS A 64 -0.26 17.78 -0.39
CA LYS A 64 -1.22 18.87 -0.51
C LYS A 64 -1.95 19.15 0.81
N GLU A 65 -2.32 18.12 1.57
CA GLU A 65 -2.91 18.27 2.89
C GLU A 65 -1.94 18.91 3.89
N ILE A 66 -0.65 18.52 3.84
CA ILE A 66 0.42 19.12 4.64
C ILE A 66 0.62 20.60 4.28
N ASP A 67 0.65 20.94 3.00
CA ASP A 67 0.84 22.32 2.53
C ASP A 67 -0.35 23.23 2.91
N GLN A 68 -1.55 22.66 3.04
CA GLN A 68 -2.77 23.39 3.39
C GLN A 68 -3.02 23.52 4.90
N THR A 69 -2.34 22.72 5.73
CA THR A 69 -2.49 22.81 7.18
C THR A 69 -1.58 23.88 7.78
N LYS A 70 -2.06 24.55 8.83
CA LYS A 70 -1.30 25.57 9.56
C LYS A 70 -0.28 24.97 10.51
N PHE A 71 -0.53 23.74 10.97
CA PHE A 71 0.28 23.07 11.96
C PHE A 71 0.40 21.60 11.58
N VAL A 72 1.61 21.07 11.74
CA VAL A 72 1.89 19.64 11.62
C VAL A 72 2.54 19.17 12.91
N ALA A 73 2.14 18.00 13.40
CA ALA A 73 2.84 17.31 14.48
C ALA A 73 3.53 16.08 13.89
N VAL A 74 4.82 15.92 14.17
CA VAL A 74 5.57 14.71 13.81
C VAL A 74 5.76 13.89 15.08
N MET A 75 5.28 12.64 15.04
CA MET A 75 5.52 11.66 16.08
C MET A 75 6.70 10.80 15.67
N VAL A 76 7.73 10.77 16.49
CA VAL A 76 8.88 9.88 16.31
C VAL A 76 8.75 8.75 17.33
N ASP A 77 8.70 7.52 16.84
CA ASP A 77 8.77 6.31 17.67
C ASP A 77 10.19 5.74 17.57
N GLU A 78 10.94 5.83 18.66
CA GLU A 78 12.23 5.15 18.78
C GLU A 78 12.02 3.79 19.47
N THR A 79 12.19 2.71 18.71
CA THR A 79 12.27 1.36 19.27
C THR A 79 13.73 0.98 19.46
N THR A 80 14.31 1.27 20.63
CA THR A 80 15.61 0.71 21.02
C THR A 80 15.40 -0.72 21.51
N ASP A 81 16.10 -1.69 20.91
CA ASP A 81 16.13 -3.06 21.41
C ASP A 81 16.76 -3.05 22.81
N GLN A 82 15.90 -3.24 23.83
CA GLN A 82 16.15 -3.14 25.28
C GLN A 82 15.85 -1.77 25.93
N HIS A 83 14.68 -1.73 26.57
CA HIS A 83 14.25 -0.77 27.61
C HIS A 83 14.39 0.73 27.27
N SER A 84 13.37 1.29 26.61
CA SER A 84 12.67 2.57 26.92
C SER A 84 12.11 3.19 25.64
N SER A 85 10.79 3.29 25.51
CA SER A 85 10.14 4.02 24.42
C SER A 85 10.01 5.49 24.79
N ALA A 86 10.70 6.38 24.08
CA ALA A 86 10.50 7.82 24.19
C ALA A 86 9.68 8.31 22.99
N VAL A 87 8.50 8.86 23.23
CA VAL A 87 7.71 9.55 22.21
C VAL A 87 8.07 11.03 22.25
N ILE A 88 8.70 11.53 21.19
CA ILE A 88 8.93 12.97 21.02
C ILE A 88 7.89 13.50 20.04
N CYS A 89 7.06 14.44 20.51
CA CYS A 89 6.10 15.17 19.69
C CYS A 89 6.68 16.55 19.36
N THR A 90 7.06 16.76 18.10
CA THR A 90 7.54 18.06 17.62
C THR A 90 6.40 18.73 16.84
N GLN A 91 5.94 19.90 17.30
CA GLN A 91 5.05 20.75 16.53
C GLN A 91 5.88 21.62 15.59
N VAL A 92 5.62 21.54 14.29
CA VAL A 92 6.21 22.43 13.29
C VAL A 92 5.14 23.42 12.86
N CYS A 93 5.40 24.71 13.10
CA CYS A 93 4.62 25.81 12.54
C CYS A 93 5.17 26.11 11.14
N ASN A 94 4.30 26.14 10.13
CA ASN A 94 4.63 26.63 8.79
C ASN A 94 4.32 28.13 8.69
#